data_AF-A0A7K0WVI3-F1
#
_entry.id   AF-A0A7K0WVI3-F1
#
_cell.length_a   1.000
_cell.length_b   1.000
_cell.length_c   1.000
_cell.angle_alpha   90.00
_cell.angle_beta   90.00
_cell.angle_gamma   90.00
#
_symmetry.space_group_name_H-M   'P 1'
#
loop_
_entity.id
_entity.type
_entity.pdbx_description
1 polymer ?
#
loop_
_entity_poly.entity_id
_entity_poly.type
_entity_poly.pdbx_seq_one_letter_code
_entity_poly.pdbx_strand_id
1 'polypeptide(L)'
;MPAASSFAALVLVALVPGYLYLRLTESARRPRHHSEFSEFLEVLAVGLATTGTALGGVILICPAFVAETLRHTSLHEPAYLRRSVGLLALVGVLALLLAWAGAALTNRLRGDSFAPNVWHATLGQRRKGHLPYVIVELEDDRRVEGVLHAYTTIDGDHPRDIAVMNPKVTAGGEAWEPGADFVIINADRIRKIWMSLAPDPGAPTRRPSAAVAPSSAAAERA
;
A
#
# COMPACT_ATOMS: atom_id res chain seq x y z
N MET A 1 33.33 -25.99 17.02
CA MET A 1 32.74 -24.70 16.65
C MET A 1 32.22 -24.53 15.20
N PRO A 2 32.38 -25.47 14.23
CA PRO A 2 31.95 -25.22 12.84
C PRO A 2 30.42 -25.29 12.61
N ALA A 3 29.66 -25.93 13.52
CA ALA A 3 28.21 -26.04 13.38
C ALA A 3 27.48 -24.69 13.54
N ALA A 4 27.96 -23.85 14.46
CA ALA A 4 27.35 -22.54 14.72
C ALA A 4 27.54 -21.57 13.54
N SER A 5 28.71 -21.57 12.91
CA SER A 5 29.00 -20.74 11.74
C SER A 5 28.19 -21.15 10.51
N SER A 6 28.01 -22.45 10.28
CA SER A 6 27.20 -22.95 9.16
C SER A 6 25.71 -22.65 9.35
N PHE A 7 25.21 -22.79 10.58
CA PHE A 7 23.83 -22.42 10.90
C PHE A 7 23.59 -20.92 10.71
N ALA A 8 24.48 -20.07 11.21
CA ALA A 8 24.38 -18.62 11.03
C ALA A 8 24.39 -18.21 9.54
N ALA A 9 25.24 -18.84 8.73
CA ALA A 9 25.28 -18.60 7.28
C ALA A 9 23.95 -18.99 6.59
N LEU A 10 23.37 -20.14 6.97
CA LEU A 10 22.06 -20.57 6.45
C LEU A 10 20.94 -19.59 6.83
N VAL A 11 20.94 -19.11 8.06
CA VAL A 11 19.98 -18.09 8.52
C VAL A 11 20.14 -16.80 7.70
N LEU A 12 21.37 -16.33 7.50
CA LEU A 12 21.64 -15.12 6.70
C LEU A 12 21.15 -15.27 5.25
N VAL A 13 21.35 -16.43 4.62
CA VAL A 13 20.86 -16.70 3.27
C VAL A 13 19.34 -16.76 3.23
N ALA A 14 18.70 -17.36 4.24
CA ALA A 14 17.24 -17.42 4.33
C ALA A 14 16.59 -16.04 4.53
N LEU A 15 17.28 -15.08 5.16
CA LEU A 15 16.75 -13.72 5.35
C LEU A 15 16.56 -12.96 4.03
N VAL A 16 17.37 -13.23 3.01
CA VAL A 16 17.32 -12.49 1.72
C VAL A 16 15.97 -12.60 1.01
N PRO A 17 15.40 -13.80 0.75
CA PRO A 17 14.09 -13.92 0.11
C PRO A 17 12.95 -13.40 1.00
N GLY A 18 13.05 -13.55 2.32
CA GLY A 18 12.08 -12.98 3.26
C GLY A 18 12.04 -11.45 3.21
N TYR A 19 13.22 -10.82 3.19
CA TYR A 19 13.36 -9.37 3.10
C TYR A 19 12.85 -8.85 1.75
N LEU A 20 13.19 -9.54 0.65
CA LEU A 20 12.69 -9.20 -0.68
C LEU A 20 11.15 -9.26 -0.73
N TYR A 21 10.54 -10.31 -0.17
CA TYR A 21 9.08 -10.43 -0.11
C TYR A 21 8.44 -9.27 0.66
N LEU A 22 8.98 -8.92 1.84
CA LEU A 22 8.47 -7.77 2.58
C LEU A 22 8.55 -6.49 1.77
N ARG A 23 9.70 -6.21 1.17
CA ARG A 23 9.89 -4.98 0.38
C ARG A 23 8.98 -4.89 -0.83
N LEU A 24 8.68 -6.02 -1.48
CA LEU A 24 7.73 -6.07 -2.60
C LEU A 24 6.26 -5.96 -2.17
N THR A 25 5.96 -6.22 -0.89
CA THR A 25 4.60 -6.13 -0.34
C THR A 25 4.38 -4.89 0.53
N GLU A 26 5.43 -4.15 0.86
CA GLU A 26 5.42 -2.95 1.71
C GLU A 26 4.47 -1.88 1.16
N SER A 27 4.56 -1.59 -0.14
CA SER A 27 3.67 -0.64 -0.82
C SER A 27 2.18 -1.04 -0.77
N ALA A 28 1.90 -2.34 -0.56
CA ALA A 28 0.55 -2.88 -0.47
C ALA A 28 0.11 -3.17 0.97
N ARG A 29 0.97 -2.94 1.98
CA ARG A 29 0.63 -3.13 3.40
C ARG A 29 0.07 -1.84 3.97
N ARG A 30 -1.00 -1.94 4.76
CA ARG A 30 -1.48 -0.79 5.54
C ARG A 30 -0.42 -0.42 6.58
N PRO A 31 -0.16 0.87 6.85
CA PRO A 31 0.60 1.29 8.02
C PRO A 31 -0.11 0.71 9.26
N ARG A 32 0.53 -0.28 9.87
CA ARG A 32 0.12 -0.85 11.15
C ARG A 32 1.32 -0.72 12.06
N HIS A 33 1.09 -0.32 13.30
CA HIS A 33 2.10 -0.37 14.35
C HIS A 33 2.42 -1.83 14.66
N HIS A 34 3.29 -2.43 13.86
CA HIS A 34 3.90 -3.71 14.16
C HIS A 34 5.15 -3.46 15.00
N SER A 35 5.41 -4.34 15.97
CA SER A 35 6.69 -4.33 16.67
C SER A 35 7.80 -4.80 15.73
N GLU A 36 8.98 -4.21 15.84
CA GLU A 36 10.16 -4.58 15.04
C GLU A 36 10.46 -6.08 15.11
N PHE A 37 10.22 -6.70 16.27
CA PHE A 37 10.38 -8.13 16.47
C PHE A 37 9.38 -8.96 15.63
N SER A 38 8.13 -8.51 15.51
CA SER A 38 7.13 -9.18 14.67
C SER A 38 7.52 -9.12 13.19
N GLU A 39 8.08 -8.00 12.75
CA GLU A 39 8.56 -7.84 11.38
C GLU A 39 9.75 -8.76 11.09
N PHE A 40 10.71 -8.84 12.01
CA PHE A 40 11.82 -9.78 11.92
C PHE A 40 11.36 -11.24 11.85
N LEU A 41 10.42 -11.64 12.71
CA LEU A 41 9.85 -13.00 12.67
C LEU A 41 9.14 -13.30 11.35
N GLU A 42 8.48 -12.30 10.75
CA GLU A 42 7.84 -12.45 9.45
C GLU A 42 8.87 -12.64 8.32
N VAL A 43 9.93 -11.82 8.29
CA VAL A 43 11.06 -12.01 7.36
C VAL A 43 11.62 -13.42 7.48
N LEU A 44 11.88 -13.85 8.71
CA LEU A 44 12.46 -15.16 8.98
C LEU A 44 11.52 -16.29 8.53
N ALA A 45 10.22 -16.19 8.83
CA ALA A 45 9.23 -17.20 8.47
C ALA A 45 9.09 -17.33 6.94
N VAL A 46 8.98 -16.21 6.22
CA VAL A 46 8.89 -16.22 4.75
C VAL A 46 10.18 -16.73 4.13
N GLY A 47 11.33 -16.34 4.68
CA GLY A 47 12.64 -16.78 4.26
C GLY A 47 12.82 -18.29 4.39
N LEU A 48 12.48 -18.86 5.54
CA LEU A 48 12.51 -20.30 5.79
C LEU A 48 11.52 -21.05 4.90
N ALA A 49 10.30 -20.54 4.72
CA ALA A 49 9.29 -21.19 3.88
C ALA A 49 9.71 -21.27 2.41
N THR A 50 10.20 -20.16 1.85
CA THR A 50 10.64 -20.09 0.44
C THR A 50 11.90 -20.90 0.20
N THR A 51 12.90 -20.80 1.08
CA THR A 51 14.15 -21.56 0.98
C THR A 51 13.91 -23.06 1.18
N GLY A 52 13.07 -23.44 2.15
CA GLY A 52 12.71 -24.83 2.41
C GLY A 52 11.95 -25.46 1.24
N THR A 53 11.02 -24.71 0.63
CA THR A 53 10.27 -25.18 -0.53
C THR A 53 11.17 -25.31 -1.77
N ALA A 54 12.07 -24.34 -1.99
CA ALA A 54 13.06 -24.43 -3.05
C ALA A 54 13.97 -25.65 -2.90
N LEU A 55 14.51 -25.88 -1.70
CA LEU A 55 15.36 -27.03 -1.40
C LEU A 55 14.60 -28.34 -1.60
N GLY A 56 13.38 -28.45 -1.08
CA GLY A 56 12.52 -29.62 -1.27
C GLY A 56 12.22 -29.90 -2.74
N GLY A 57 11.96 -28.86 -3.54
CA GLY A 57 11.78 -28.97 -4.98
C GLY A 57 13.02 -29.49 -5.70
N VAL A 58 14.21 -28.98 -5.35
CA VAL A 58 15.48 -29.47 -5.94
C VAL A 58 15.76 -30.93 -5.55
N ILE A 59 15.48 -31.32 -4.31
CA ILE A 59 15.60 -32.72 -3.86
C ILE A 59 14.66 -33.63 -4.63
N LEU A 60 13.42 -33.20 -4.86
CA LEU A 60 12.40 -33.99 -5.54
C LEU A 60 12.71 -34.15 -7.04
N ILE A 61 13.17 -33.09 -7.70
CA ILE A 61 13.44 -33.08 -9.15
C ILE A 61 14.79 -33.72 -9.47
N CYS A 62 15.82 -33.46 -8.64
CA CYS A 62 17.20 -33.88 -8.88
C CYS A 62 17.80 -34.67 -7.69
N PRO A 63 17.17 -35.78 -7.25
CA PRO A 63 17.60 -36.50 -6.05
C PRO A 63 19.01 -37.07 -6.17
N ALA A 64 19.40 -37.55 -7.35
CA ALA A 64 20.72 -38.12 -7.61
C ALA A 64 21.83 -37.06 -7.47
N PHE A 65 21.61 -35.85 -7.99
CA PHE A 65 22.58 -34.75 -7.91
C PHE A 65 22.80 -34.29 -6.45
N VAL A 66 21.72 -34.19 -5.68
CA VAL A 66 21.80 -33.84 -4.26
C VAL A 66 22.48 -34.95 -3.47
N ALA A 67 22.11 -36.22 -3.70
CA ALA A 67 22.72 -37.36 -3.03
C ALA A 67 24.22 -37.47 -3.33
N GLU A 68 24.64 -37.26 -4.59
CA GLU A 68 26.05 -37.25 -4.98
C GLU A 68 26.81 -36.11 -4.30
N THR A 69 26.21 -34.92 -4.25
CA THR A 69 26.79 -33.76 -3.54
C THR A 69 26.93 -34.03 -2.04
N LEU A 70 25.96 -34.67 -1.40
CA LEU A 70 26.04 -35.00 0.04
C LEU A 70 27.03 -36.12 0.35
N ARG A 71 27.25 -37.05 -0.59
CA ARG A 71 28.18 -38.18 -0.42
C ARG A 71 29.65 -37.76 -0.52
N HIS A 72 29.98 -36.73 -1.29
CA HIS A 72 31.34 -36.23 -1.42
C HIS A 72 31.58 -35.07 -0.45
N THR A 73 31.86 -35.38 0.82
CA THR A 73 32.11 -34.37 1.87
C THR A 73 33.55 -33.85 1.93
N SER A 74 34.42 -34.26 0.99
CA SER A 74 35.80 -33.78 0.99
C SER A 74 35.89 -32.35 0.46
N LEU A 75 35.99 -31.39 1.39
CA LEU A 75 36.15 -29.96 1.12
C LEU A 75 37.42 -29.61 0.30
N HIS A 76 38.31 -30.57 0.09
CA HIS A 76 39.59 -30.36 -0.61
C HIS A 76 39.48 -30.50 -2.14
N GLU A 77 38.36 -31.02 -2.66
CA GLU A 77 38.19 -31.14 -4.10
C GLU A 77 37.54 -29.88 -4.71
N PRO A 78 38.22 -29.18 -5.64
CA PRO A 78 37.66 -27.97 -6.25
C PRO A 78 36.38 -28.24 -7.05
N ALA A 79 36.21 -29.46 -7.56
CA ALA A 79 34.99 -29.90 -8.23
C ALA A 79 33.79 -29.95 -7.27
N TYR A 80 34.00 -30.40 -6.04
CA TYR A 80 32.97 -30.42 -5.00
C TYR A 80 32.52 -29.01 -4.62
N LEU A 81 33.46 -28.09 -4.40
CA LEU A 81 33.14 -26.69 -4.10
C LEU A 81 32.30 -26.05 -5.21
N ARG A 82 32.66 -26.25 -6.48
CA ARG A 82 31.88 -25.71 -7.62
C ARG A 82 30.46 -26.28 -7.67
N ARG A 83 30.29 -27.58 -7.44
CA ARG A 83 28.96 -28.22 -7.42
C ARG A 83 28.11 -27.73 -6.26
N SER A 84 28.69 -27.64 -5.06
CA SER A 84 28.00 -27.15 -3.86
C SER A 84 27.59 -25.69 -4.00
N VAL A 85 28.47 -24.83 -4.54
CA VAL A 85 28.14 -23.43 -4.86
C VAL A 85 27.05 -23.36 -5.92
N GLY A 86 27.11 -24.20 -6.97
CA GLY A 86 26.06 -24.27 -7.99
C GLY A 86 24.71 -24.69 -7.43
N LEU A 87 24.67 -25.68 -6.53
CA LEU A 87 23.45 -26.13 -5.86
C LEU A 87 22.89 -25.03 -4.96
N LEU A 88 23.73 -24.38 -4.15
CA LEU A 88 23.33 -23.25 -3.30
C LEU A 88 22.78 -22.08 -4.13
N ALA A 89 23.44 -21.75 -5.24
CA ALA A 89 22.97 -20.71 -6.16
C ALA A 89 21.62 -21.07 -6.77
N LEU A 90 21.43 -22.32 -7.20
CA LEU A 90 20.15 -22.80 -7.75
C LEU A 90 19.02 -22.70 -6.72
N VAL A 91 19.25 -23.16 -5.48
CA VAL A 91 18.27 -23.06 -4.40
C VAL A 91 17.96 -21.60 -4.07
N GLY A 92 18.99 -20.74 -4.03
CA GLY A 92 18.83 -19.30 -3.77
C GLY A 92 17.98 -18.61 -4.85
N VAL A 93 18.29 -18.86 -6.13
CA VAL A 93 17.50 -18.32 -7.26
C VAL A 93 16.05 -18.79 -7.19
N LEU A 94 15.82 -20.08 -6.93
CA LEU A 94 14.47 -20.64 -6.83
C LEU A 94 13.69 -20.04 -5.65
N ALA A 95 14.34 -19.86 -4.49
CA ALA A 95 13.73 -19.22 -3.33
C ALA A 95 13.33 -17.76 -3.61
N LEU A 96 14.18 -17.00 -4.31
CA LEU A 96 13.88 -15.63 -4.73
C LEU A 96 12.72 -15.57 -5.72
N LEU A 97 12.67 -16.50 -6.69
CA LEU A 97 11.54 -16.60 -7.63
C LEU A 97 10.23 -16.95 -6.92
N LEU A 98 10.26 -17.85 -5.94
CA LEU A 98 9.09 -18.19 -5.11
C LEU A 98 8.63 -16.99 -4.27
N ALA A 99 9.56 -16.25 -3.65
CA ALA A 99 9.25 -15.02 -2.92
C ALA A 99 8.60 -13.97 -3.84
N TRP A 100 9.18 -13.75 -5.03
CA TRP A 100 8.64 -12.82 -6.02
C TRP A 100 7.26 -13.25 -6.52
N ALA A 101 7.08 -14.52 -6.87
CA ALA A 101 5.80 -15.07 -7.33
C ALA A 101 4.72 -14.97 -6.23
N GLY A 102 5.10 -15.28 -4.98
CA GLY A 102 4.22 -15.12 -3.82
C GLY A 102 3.80 -13.67 -3.59
N ALA A 103 4.73 -12.72 -3.69
CA ALA A 103 4.43 -11.29 -3.60
C ALA A 103 3.51 -10.84 -4.75
N ALA A 104 3.80 -11.23 -5.99
CA ALA A 104 2.98 -10.92 -7.16
C ALA A 104 1.57 -11.50 -7.05
N LEU A 105 1.43 -12.75 -6.59
CA LEU A 105 0.14 -13.38 -6.36
C LEU A 105 -0.64 -12.66 -5.25
N THR A 106 0.01 -12.35 -4.13
CA THR A 106 -0.60 -11.61 -3.02
C THR A 106 -1.12 -10.25 -3.48
N ASN A 107 -0.31 -9.53 -4.26
CA ASN A 107 -0.68 -8.22 -4.82
C ASN A 107 -1.86 -8.34 -5.79
N ARG A 108 -1.91 -9.38 -6.64
CA ARG A 108 -3.05 -9.64 -7.54
C ARG A 108 -4.33 -9.99 -6.78
N LEU A 109 -4.23 -10.82 -5.75
CA LEU A 109 -5.39 -11.28 -4.97
C LEU A 109 -5.95 -10.20 -4.04
N ARG A 110 -5.14 -9.23 -3.61
CA ARG A 110 -5.58 -8.15 -2.72
C ARG A 110 -6.56 -7.16 -3.36
N GLY A 111 -6.69 -7.16 -4.69
CA GLY A 111 -7.53 -6.22 -5.43
C GLY A 111 -7.11 -4.76 -5.25
N ASP A 112 -7.61 -3.85 -6.08
CA ASP A 112 -7.33 -2.40 -6.02
C ASP A 112 -7.93 -1.70 -4.77
N SER A 113 -8.19 -2.45 -3.70
CA SER A 113 -9.04 -2.00 -2.59
C SER A 113 -8.40 -0.94 -1.69
N PHE A 114 -7.10 -0.65 -1.86
CA PHE A 114 -6.41 0.39 -1.12
C PHE A 114 -5.58 1.25 -2.07
N ALA A 115 -6.14 2.39 -2.47
CA ALA A 115 -5.34 3.45 -3.07
C ALA A 115 -4.23 3.84 -2.07
N PRO A 116 -2.95 3.87 -2.49
CA PRO A 116 -1.82 4.15 -1.60
C PRO A 116 -1.97 5.46 -0.81
N ASN A 117 -2.77 6.39 -1.34
CA ASN A 117 -3.10 7.63 -0.68
C ASN A 117 -4.63 7.85 -0.65
N VAL A 118 -5.27 7.40 0.44
CA VAL A 118 -6.71 7.60 0.69
C VAL A 118 -7.07 9.09 0.65
N TRP A 119 -6.16 9.98 1.05
CA TRP A 119 -6.42 11.42 0.99
C TRP A 119 -6.53 11.90 -0.45
N HIS A 120 -5.55 11.55 -1.31
CA HIS A 120 -5.61 11.91 -2.72
C HIS A 120 -6.84 11.28 -3.41
N ALA A 121 -7.14 10.02 -3.10
CA ALA A 121 -8.25 9.29 -3.69
C ALA A 121 -9.64 9.79 -3.23
N THR A 122 -9.76 10.35 -2.03
CA THR A 122 -11.02 10.87 -1.49
C THR A 122 -11.11 12.38 -1.65
N LEU A 123 -10.18 13.16 -1.09
CA LEU A 123 -10.15 14.62 -1.13
C LEU A 123 -9.89 15.18 -2.54
N GLY A 124 -9.24 14.40 -3.41
CA GLY A 124 -9.04 14.76 -4.82
C GLY A 124 -10.27 14.59 -5.70
N GLN A 125 -11.36 13.99 -5.21
CA GLN A 125 -12.56 13.79 -6.01
C GLN A 125 -13.23 15.12 -6.34
N ARG A 126 -13.36 15.41 -7.64
CA ARG A 126 -14.09 16.58 -8.13
C ARG A 126 -15.21 16.12 -9.06
N ARG A 127 -16.44 16.53 -8.76
CA ARG A 127 -17.58 16.39 -9.68
C ARG A 127 -17.86 17.73 -10.33
N LYS A 128 -18.07 17.76 -11.65
CA LYS A 128 -18.36 19.00 -12.37
C LYS A 128 -19.55 19.75 -11.73
N GLY A 129 -19.37 21.04 -11.45
CA GLY A 129 -20.37 21.89 -10.79
C GLY A 129 -20.56 21.62 -9.29
N HIS A 130 -19.63 20.90 -8.64
CA HIS A 130 -19.62 20.70 -7.20
C HIS A 130 -18.25 21.07 -6.63
N LEU A 131 -18.25 21.62 -5.43
CA LEU A 131 -17.05 21.90 -4.64
C LEU A 131 -16.94 20.86 -3.51
N PRO A 132 -15.71 20.37 -3.23
CA PRO A 132 -15.48 19.50 -2.08
C PRO A 132 -15.70 20.31 -0.80
N TYR A 133 -16.71 19.96 -0.02
CA TYR A 133 -16.99 20.55 1.29
C TYR A 133 -16.54 19.58 2.36
N VAL A 134 -15.73 20.06 3.31
CA VAL A 134 -15.15 19.24 4.37
C VAL A 134 -15.62 19.72 5.73
N ILE A 135 -15.83 18.77 6.63
CA ILE A 135 -16.00 18.99 8.06
C ILE A 135 -14.84 18.27 8.74
N VAL A 136 -14.01 19.02 9.45
CA VAL A 136 -12.82 18.52 10.13
C VAL A 136 -13.05 18.64 11.62
N GLU A 137 -13.12 17.52 12.34
CA GLU A 137 -13.16 17.49 13.79
C GLU A 137 -11.74 17.38 14.32
N LEU A 138 -11.38 18.31 15.19
CA LEU A 138 -10.06 18.41 15.80
C LEU A 138 -9.99 17.58 17.08
N GLU A 139 -8.77 17.34 17.56
CA GLU A 139 -8.53 16.65 18.85
C GLU A 139 -9.13 17.39 20.05
N ASP A 140 -9.24 18.71 19.98
CA ASP A 140 -9.81 19.58 21.01
C ASP A 140 -11.34 19.74 20.92
N ASP A 141 -12.01 18.79 20.26
CA ASP A 141 -13.47 18.75 20.02
C ASP A 141 -14.03 19.92 19.19
N ARG A 142 -13.18 20.83 18.70
CA ARG A 142 -13.61 21.87 17.75
C ARG A 142 -13.86 21.26 16.37
N ARG A 143 -14.80 21.82 15.63
CA ARG A 143 -15.10 21.44 14.25
C ARG A 143 -14.86 22.61 13.32
N VAL A 144 -14.17 22.38 12.22
CA VAL A 144 -13.95 23.36 11.16
C VAL A 144 -14.64 22.85 9.90
N GLU A 145 -15.61 23.59 9.40
CA GLU A 145 -16.35 23.25 8.18
C GLU A 145 -16.11 24.31 7.09
N GLY A 146 -16.03 23.90 5.83
CA GLY A 146 -15.83 24.83 4.72
C GLY A 146 -15.46 24.11 3.41
N VAL A 147 -15.12 24.89 2.39
CA VAL A 147 -14.72 24.34 1.08
C VAL A 147 -13.26 23.92 1.14
N LEU A 148 -12.95 22.67 0.80
CA LEU A 148 -11.57 22.20 0.70
C LEU A 148 -10.85 22.96 -0.41
N HIS A 149 -9.78 23.67 -0.02
CA HIS A 149 -8.96 24.45 -0.94
C HIS A 149 -7.76 23.65 -1.43
N ALA A 150 -6.97 23.12 -0.49
CA ALA A 150 -5.75 22.38 -0.75
C ALA A 150 -5.48 21.36 0.35
N TYR A 151 -4.67 20.35 0.04
CA TYR A 151 -4.18 19.37 1.00
C TYR A 151 -2.80 18.89 0.58
N THR A 152 -1.97 18.47 1.54
CA THR A 152 -0.64 17.92 1.24
C THR A 152 -0.78 16.53 0.60
N THR A 153 -0.21 16.35 -0.59
CA THR A 153 -0.27 15.10 -1.37
C THR A 153 0.99 14.25 -1.27
N ILE A 154 2.07 14.76 -0.67
CA ILE A 154 3.36 14.08 -0.65
C ILE A 154 3.28 12.83 0.22
N ASP A 155 3.52 11.68 -0.38
CA ASP A 155 3.68 10.41 0.32
C ASP A 155 5.01 10.47 1.11
N GLY A 156 4.94 10.33 2.44
CA GLY A 156 6.11 10.37 3.33
C GLY A 156 5.75 10.74 4.77
N ASP A 157 6.77 11.05 5.57
CA ASP A 157 6.67 11.47 6.98
C ASP A 157 6.30 12.96 7.13
N HIS A 158 5.74 13.55 6.07
CA HIS A 158 5.31 14.95 6.07
C HIS A 158 3.90 15.06 6.65
N PRO A 159 3.64 16.10 7.45
CA PRO A 159 2.31 16.32 8.01
C PRO A 159 1.30 16.55 6.87
N ARG A 160 0.21 15.77 6.92
CA ARG A 160 -0.91 15.81 5.97
C ARG A 160 -1.85 16.96 6.33
N ASP A 161 -1.48 18.17 5.94
CA ASP A 161 -2.25 19.35 6.30
C ASP A 161 -3.43 19.57 5.35
N ILE A 162 -4.48 20.22 5.84
CA ILE A 162 -5.67 20.60 5.07
C ILE A 162 -5.87 22.10 5.15
N ALA A 163 -6.06 22.75 4.00
CA ALA A 163 -6.51 24.13 3.91
C ALA A 163 -8.01 24.16 3.58
N VAL A 164 -8.79 24.82 4.44
CA VAL A 164 -10.24 25.00 4.31
C VAL A 164 -10.54 26.48 4.03
N MET A 165 -11.27 26.75 2.95
CA MET A 165 -11.71 28.08 2.52
C MET A 165 -13.09 28.42 3.09
N ASN A 166 -13.30 29.69 3.43
CA ASN A 166 -14.49 30.20 4.11
C ASN A 166 -14.87 29.34 5.33
N PRO A 167 -13.93 29.16 6.28
CA PRO A 167 -14.11 28.25 7.40
C PRO A 167 -15.19 28.78 8.34
N LYS A 168 -16.02 27.87 8.83
CA LYS A 168 -16.89 28.09 9.98
C LYS A 168 -16.44 27.15 11.08
N VAL A 169 -16.23 27.70 12.27
CA VAL A 169 -15.71 26.96 13.42
C VAL A 169 -16.85 26.74 14.40
N THR A 170 -16.99 25.50 14.88
CA THR A 170 -17.94 25.15 15.95
C THR A 170 -17.18 24.63 17.16
N ALA A 171 -17.42 25.20 18.33
CA ALA A 171 -16.86 24.74 19.61
C ALA A 171 -17.91 24.90 20.71
N GLY A 172 -18.06 23.90 21.57
CA GLY A 172 -19.07 23.94 22.64
C GLY A 172 -20.52 24.07 22.15
N GLY A 173 -20.79 23.73 20.89
CA GLY A 173 -22.11 23.88 20.25
C GLY A 173 -22.37 25.25 19.64
N GLU A 174 -21.49 26.23 19.85
CA GLU A 174 -21.58 27.53 19.21
C GLU A 174 -20.75 27.55 17.93
N ALA A 175 -21.33 28.11 16.86
CA ALA A 175 -20.66 28.23 15.57
C ALA A 175 -20.42 29.69 15.20
N TRP A 176 -19.21 30.00 14.72
CA TRP A 176 -18.80 31.34 14.31
C TRP A 176 -17.91 31.30 13.07
N GLU A 177 -17.84 32.43 12.38
CA GLU A 177 -16.90 32.65 11.28
C GLU A 177 -15.67 33.38 11.85
N PRO A 178 -14.45 32.83 11.72
CA PRO A 178 -13.24 33.43 12.30
C PRO A 178 -12.77 34.69 11.57
N GLY A 179 -13.45 35.12 10.49
CA GLY A 179 -13.06 36.27 9.69
C GLY A 179 -11.80 36.06 8.84
N ALA A 180 -11.45 34.81 8.56
CA ALA A 180 -10.31 34.43 7.72
C ALA A 180 -10.80 33.77 6.42
N ASP A 181 -10.15 34.07 5.29
CA ASP A 181 -10.47 33.42 4.00
C ASP A 181 -10.11 31.93 4.00
N PHE A 182 -9.04 31.57 4.71
CA PHE A 182 -8.52 30.22 4.81
C PHE A 182 -8.10 29.88 6.24
N VAL A 183 -8.30 28.61 6.63
CA VAL A 183 -7.71 28.01 7.82
C VAL A 183 -6.90 26.79 7.41
N ILE A 184 -5.64 26.73 7.83
CA ILE A 184 -4.77 25.57 7.66
C ILE A 184 -4.81 24.74 8.94
N ILE A 185 -5.10 23.45 8.78
CA ILE A 185 -5.25 22.49 9.87
C ILE A 185 -4.15 21.45 9.73
N ASN A 186 -3.28 21.36 10.74
CA ASN A 186 -2.22 20.35 10.76
C ASN A 186 -2.78 18.94 10.99
N ALA A 187 -2.15 17.94 10.38
CA ALA A 187 -2.58 16.55 10.46
C ALA A 187 -2.70 15.99 11.88
N ASP A 188 -1.74 16.36 12.74
CA ASP A 188 -1.65 15.94 14.14
C ASP A 188 -2.86 16.40 14.96
N ARG A 189 -3.55 17.45 14.52
CA ARG A 189 -4.74 17.98 15.18
C ARG A 189 -6.03 17.39 14.66
N ILE A 190 -6.01 16.61 13.58
CA ILE A 190 -7.21 16.10 12.92
C ILE A 190 -7.62 14.78 13.56
N ARG A 191 -8.79 14.77 14.19
CA ARG A 191 -9.41 13.55 14.71
C ARG A 191 -10.21 12.82 13.64
N LYS A 192 -11.05 13.55 12.88
CA LYS A 192 -11.90 12.99 11.81
C LYS A 192 -12.12 14.00 10.69
N ILE A 193 -12.33 13.49 9.47
CA ILE A 193 -12.71 14.27 8.30
C ILE A 193 -13.96 13.65 7.69
N TRP A 194 -15.00 14.48 7.49
CA TRP A 194 -16.12 14.16 6.62
C TRP A 194 -16.01 15.01 5.37
N MET A 195 -16.32 14.43 4.21
CA MET A 195 -16.33 15.15 2.95
C MET A 195 -17.67 14.92 2.25
N SER A 196 -18.23 15.98 1.70
CA SER A 196 -19.38 15.97 0.81
C SER A 196 -19.07 16.80 -0.44
N LEU A 197 -19.89 16.65 -1.48
CA LEU A 197 -19.80 17.47 -2.69
C LEU A 197 -20.96 18.46 -2.67
N ALA A 198 -20.68 19.71 -2.31
CA ALA A 198 -21.66 20.78 -2.31
C ALA A 198 -21.83 21.36 -3.73
N PRO A 199 -23.03 21.79 -4.16
CA PRO A 199 -23.20 22.50 -5.41
C PRO A 199 -22.32 23.76 -5.44
N ASP A 200 -21.63 23.99 -6.56
CA ASP A 200 -20.85 25.21 -6.76
C ASP A 200 -21.79 26.41 -7.02
N PRO A 201 -21.84 27.43 -6.15
CA PRO A 201 -22.71 28.58 -6.34
C PRO A 201 -22.33 29.41 -7.58
N GLY A 202 -21.08 29.32 -8.05
CA GLY A 202 -20.60 29.99 -9.25
C GLY A 202 -20.78 29.17 -10.53
N ALA A 203 -21.18 27.90 -10.44
CA ALA A 203 -21.38 27.10 -11.63
C ALA A 203 -22.56 27.65 -12.44
N PRO A 204 -22.40 27.89 -13.77
CA PRO A 204 -23.50 28.31 -14.59
C PRO A 204 -24.60 27.26 -14.47
N THR A 205 -25.75 27.66 -13.94
CA THR A 205 -26.93 26.82 -13.87
C THR A 205 -27.21 26.38 -15.28
N ARG A 206 -26.87 25.12 -15.61
CA ARG A 206 -27.12 24.56 -16.93
C ARG A 206 -28.62 24.62 -17.06
N ARG A 207 -29.15 25.64 -17.75
CA ARG A 207 -30.58 25.74 -18.04
C ARG A 207 -30.96 24.36 -18.54
N PRO A 208 -31.94 23.67 -17.92
CA PRO A 208 -32.36 22.37 -18.40
C PRO A 208 -32.56 22.54 -19.89
N SER A 209 -31.72 21.87 -20.69
CA SER A 209 -31.78 21.95 -22.14
C SER A 209 -33.22 21.65 -22.44
N ALA A 210 -33.96 22.66 -22.90
CA ALA A 210 -35.41 22.61 -23.05
C ALA A 210 -35.70 21.24 -23.63
N ALA A 211 -36.38 20.39 -22.85
CA ALA A 211 -36.59 19.00 -23.20
C ALA A 211 -37.01 19.02 -24.66
N VAL A 212 -36.20 18.43 -25.54
CA VAL A 212 -36.52 18.33 -26.96
C VAL A 212 -37.85 17.63 -26.94
N ALA A 213 -38.92 18.39 -27.16
CA ALA A 213 -40.27 17.86 -27.14
C ALA A 213 -40.23 16.68 -28.12
N PRO A 214 -40.67 15.47 -27.73
CA PRO A 214 -40.67 14.34 -28.63
C PRO A 214 -41.40 14.78 -29.90
N SER A 215 -40.66 14.85 -31.01
CA SER A 215 -41.22 15.24 -32.29
C SER A 215 -42.37 14.27 -32.57
N SER A 216 -43.60 14.78 -32.60
CA SER A 216 -44.82 14.01 -32.85
C SER A 216 -44.92 13.50 -34.30
N ALA A 217 -43.83 13.54 -35.07
CA ALA A 217 -43.79 13.18 -36.49
C ALA A 217 -43.80 11.65 -36.77
N ALA A 218 -43.86 10.79 -35.74
CA ALA A 218 -43.87 9.34 -35.92
C ALA A 218 -45.28 8.70 -35.97
N ALA A 219 -46.36 9.47 -35.82
CA ALA A 219 -47.72 8.92 -35.73
C ALA A 219 -48.48 8.79 -37.07
N GLU A 220 -47.87 9.12 -38.22
CA GLU A 220 -48.60 9.21 -39.50
C GLU A 220 -48.17 8.17 -40.57
N ARG A 221 -47.58 7.05 -40.15
CA ARG A 221 -47.30 5.90 -41.05
C ARG A 221 -47.68 4.57 -40.40
N ALA A 222 -48.98 4.33 -40.27
CA ALA A 222 -49.57 3.00 -40.10
C ALA A 222 -50.92 2.95 -40.82
#